data_AF-A0A261KTK9-F1
#
_entry.id   AF-A0A261KTK9-F1
#
_cell.length_a   1.000
_cell.length_b   1.000
_cell.length_c   1.000
_cell.angle_alpha   90.00
_cell.angle_beta   90.00
_cell.angle_gamma   90.00
#
_symmetry.space_group_name_H-M   'P 1'
#
loop_
_entity.id
_entity.type
_entity.pdbx_description
1 polymer ?
#
loop_
_entity_poly.entity_id
_entity_poly.type
_entity_poly.pdbx_seq_one_letter_code
_entity_poly.pdbx_strand_id
1 'polypeptide(L)' 'MKLRLKKNPLFWIVAIISIVLDHLTKFWVVQNFQLEESLALWPGVFHFTYVTNTGAAFSLFSNG' A
#
# COMPACT_ATOMS: atom_id res chain seq x y z
N MET A 1 -8.59 36.19 -12.72
CA MET A 1 -7.58 35.11 -12.53
C MET A 1 -8.18 33.80 -13.03
N LYS A 2 -7.80 33.30 -14.22
CA LYS A 2 -8.28 32.00 -14.72
C LYS A 2 -7.53 30.90 -13.99
N LEU A 3 -8.21 30.13 -13.14
CA LEU A 3 -7.68 28.88 -12.59
C LEU A 3 -7.43 27.93 -13.77
N ARG A 4 -6.17 27.78 -14.15
CA ARG A 4 -5.74 26.81 -15.15
C ARG A 4 -5.85 25.44 -14.52
N LEU A 5 -6.98 24.75 -14.71
CA LEU A 5 -7.15 23.36 -14.31
C LEU A 5 -5.95 22.55 -14.82
N LYS A 6 -5.33 21.77 -13.92
CA LYS A 6 -4.15 20.96 -14.25
C LYS A 6 -4.46 20.05 -15.44
N LYS A 7 -3.49 19.89 -16.35
CA LYS A 7 -3.55 18.87 -17.41
C LYS A 7 -3.80 17.50 -16.75
N ASN A 8 -4.70 16.70 -17.34
CA ASN A 8 -5.06 15.34 -16.94
C ASN A 8 -5.79 15.21 -15.58
N PRO A 9 -7.05 15.65 -15.45
CA PRO A 9 -7.82 15.51 -14.20
C PRO A 9 -8.05 14.04 -13.80
N LEU A 10 -8.22 13.14 -14.78
CA LEU A 10 -8.35 11.70 -14.52
C LEU A 10 -7.14 11.11 -13.79
N PHE A 11 -5.93 11.58 -14.12
CA PHE A 11 -4.71 11.16 -13.42
C PHE A 11 -4.81 11.46 -11.92
N TRP A 12 -5.24 12.67 -11.57
CA TRP A 12 -5.35 13.07 -10.16
C TRP A 12 -6.46 12.32 -9.43
N ILE A 13 -7.59 12.05 -10.11
CA ILE A 13 -8.67 11.23 -9.53
C ILE A 13 -8.16 9.83 -9.22
N VAL A 14 -7.51 9.16 -10.17
CA VAL A 14 -6.95 7.81 -9.96
C VAL A 14 -5.91 7.84 -8.84
N ALA A 15 -4.99 8.82 -8.83
CA ALA A 15 -3.98 8.94 -7.79
C ALA A 15 -4.60 9.07 -6.38
N ILE A 16 -5.63 9.91 -6.23
CA ILE A 16 -6.33 10.08 -4.95
C ILE A 16 -7.03 8.78 -4.54
N ILE A 17 -7.75 8.13 -5.46
CA ILE A 17 -8.41 6.85 -5.19
C ILE A 17 -7.39 5.80 -4.77
N SER A 18 -6.25 5.70 -5.46
CA SER A 18 -5.19 4.76 -5.11
C SER A 18 -4.64 4.97 -3.70
N ILE A 19 -4.42 6.23 -3.28
CA ILE A 19 -3.96 6.54 -1.92
C ILE A 19 -5.01 6.14 -0.88
N VAL A 20 -6.29 6.45 -1.15
CA VAL A 20 -7.38 6.08 -0.24
C VAL A 20 -7.50 4.57 -0.11
N LEU A 21 -7.47 3.84 -1.21
CA LEU A 21 -7.52 2.37 -1.21
C LEU A 21 -6.31 1.75 -0.52
N ASP A 22 -5.10 2.27 -0.73
CA ASP A 22 -3.88 1.82 -0.05
C ASP A 22 -4.01 1.96 1.48
N HIS A 23 -4.47 3.11 1.96
CA HIS A 23 -4.64 3.32 3.40
C HIS A 23 -5.78 2.46 3.99
N LEU A 24 -6.92 2.35 3.31
CA LEU A 24 -8.04 1.52 3.77
C LEU A 24 -7.67 0.04 3.85
N THR A 25 -6.96 -0.48 2.85
CA THR A 25 -6.51 -1.88 2.83
C THR A 25 -5.51 -2.15 3.95
N LYS A 26 -4.52 -1.26 4.18
CA LYS A 26 -3.58 -1.38 5.30
C LYS A 26 -4.28 -1.31 6.65
N PHE A 27 -5.21 -0.38 6.82
CA PHE A 27 -6.00 -0.25 8.05
C PHE A 27 -6.79 -1.54 8.32
N TRP A 28 -7.46 -2.09 7.31
CA TRP A 28 -8.16 -3.36 7.42
C TRP A 28 -7.24 -4.51 7.84
N VAL A 29 -6.05 -4.64 7.26
CA VAL A 29 -5.07 -5.66 7.66
C VAL A 29 -4.70 -5.53 9.14
N VAL A 30 -4.34 -4.32 9.61
CA VAL A 30 -3.94 -4.09 11.02
C VAL A 30 -5.06 -4.41 12.01
N GLN A 31 -6.32 -4.22 11.63
CA GLN A 31 -7.47 -4.50 12.49
C GLN A 31 -7.85 -5.98 12.53
N ASN A 32 -7.51 -6.77 11.51
CA ASN A 32 -8.03 -8.14 11.34
C ASN A 32 -6.95 -9.24 11.40
N PHE A 33 -5.67 -8.88 11.29
CA PHE A 33 -4.55 -9.83 11.31
C PHE A 33 -3.64 -9.56 12.50
N GLN A 34 -3.05 -10.62 13.05
CA GLN A 34 -1.87 -10.54 13.89
C GLN A 34 -0.61 -10.40 13.04
N LEU A 35 0.47 -9.83 13.59
CA LEU A 35 1.74 -9.73 12.87
C LEU A 35 2.22 -11.14 12.49
N GLU A 36 2.70 -11.30 11.26
CA GLU A 36 3.10 -12.56 10.61
C GLU A 36 1.96 -13.56 10.31
N GLU A 37 0.71 -13.23 10.65
CA GLU A 37 -0.45 -14.04 10.28
C GLU A 37 -0.60 -14.08 8.75
N SER A 38 -0.89 -15.28 8.22
CA SER A 38 -1.07 -15.53 6.80
C SER A 38 -2.41 -16.22 6.51
N LEU A 39 -3.21 -15.60 5.65
CA LEU A 39 -4.45 -16.17 5.10
C LEU A 39 -4.24 -16.58 3.65
N ALA A 40 -4.36 -17.87 3.36
CA ALA A 40 -4.33 -18.38 1.99
C ALA A 40 -5.65 -18.09 1.26
N LEU A 41 -5.61 -17.28 0.22
CA LEU A 41 -6.75 -17.12 -0.71
C LEU A 41 -6.72 -18.17 -1.81
N TRP A 42 -5.51 -18.50 -2.28
CA TRP A 42 -5.25 -19.65 -3.12
C TRP A 42 -4.07 -20.42 -2.51
N PRO A 43 -4.32 -21.60 -1.92
CA PRO A 43 -3.27 -22.42 -1.33
C PRO A 43 -2.11 -22.66 -2.30
N GLY A 44 -0.89 -22.33 -1.86
CA GLY A 44 0.33 -22.48 -2.65
C GLY A 44 0.59 -21.41 -3.72
N VAL A 45 -0.32 -20.43 -3.90
CA VAL A 45 -0.18 -19.39 -4.93
C VAL A 45 -0.31 -17.98 -4.35
N PHE A 46 -1.38 -17.69 -3.60
CA PHE A 46 -1.69 -16.34 -3.14
C PHE A 46 -2.15 -16.29 -1.69
N HIS A 47 -1.44 -15.49 -0.89
CA HIS A 47 -1.66 -15.32 0.54
C HIS A 47 -1.69 -13.84 0.89
N PHE A 48 -2.60 -13.45 1.78
CA PHE A 48 -2.48 -12.20 2.51
C PHE A 48 -1.69 -12.46 3.78
N THR A 49 -0.56 -11.75 3.93
CA THR A 49 0.29 -11.85 5.11
C THR A 49 0.51 -10.46 5.68
N TYR A 50 0.31 -10.31 7.00
CA TYR A 50 0.63 -9.05 7.66
C TYR A 50 2.12 -9.01 8.04
N VAL A 51 2.89 -8.17 7.34
CA VAL A 51 4.30 -7.89 7.65
C VAL A 51 4.53 -6.39 7.74
N THR A 52 5.49 -5.99 8.58
CA THR A 52 6.00 -4.62 8.65
C THR A 52 7.36 -4.54 7.95
N ASN A 53 7.48 -3.68 6.95
CA ASN A 53 8.75 -3.47 6.24
C ASN A 53 9.43 -2.20 6.74
N THR A 54 10.49 -2.34 7.54
CA THR A 54 11.31 -1.23 8.05
C THR A 54 12.43 -0.82 7.09
N GLY A 55 12.48 -1.38 5.87
CA GLY A 55 13.51 -1.12 4.87
C GLY A 55 14.42 -2.32 4.58
N ALA A 56 13.88 -3.54 4.56
CA ALA A 56 14.69 -4.77 4.41
C ALA A 56 15.54 -4.77 3.12
N ALA A 57 14.99 -4.29 2.00
CA ALA A 57 15.64 -4.33 0.69
C ALA A 57 16.87 -3.39 0.56
N PHE A 58 16.99 -2.37 1.40
CA PHE A 58 18.08 -1.38 1.34
C PHE A 58 18.84 -1.26 2.67
N SER A 59 18.64 -2.20 3.58
CA SER A 59 19.31 -2.23 4.89
C SER A 59 20.85 -2.20 4.78
N LEU A 60 21.40 -2.75 3.69
CA LEU A 60 22.84 -2.71 3.36
C LEU A 60 23.40 -1.29 3.14
N PHE A 61 22.55 -0.30 2.88
CA PHE A 61 22.94 1.10 2.64
C PHE A 61 22.60 2.03 3.82
N SER A 62 22.17 1.48 4.96
CA SER A 62 21.73 2.27 6.12
C SER A 62 22.84 3.06 6.82
N ASN A 63 24.11 2.70 6.60
CA ASN A 63 25.29 3.33 7.22
C ASN A 63 26.29 3.91 6.19
N GLY A 64 25.84 4.24 4.98
CA GLY A 64 26.68 4.81 3.91
C GLY A 64 26.99 6.29 4.06
#